data_AF-A0A946ENV4-F1
#
_entry.id   AF-A0A946ENV4-F1
#
_cell.length_a   1.000
_cell.length_b   1.000
_cell.length_c   1.000
_cell.angle_alpha   90.00
_cell.angle_beta   90.00
_cell.angle_gamma   90.00
#
_symmetry.space_group_name_H-M   'P 1'
#
loop_
_entity.id
_entity.type
_entity.pdbx_description
1 polymer ?
#
loop_
_entity_poly.entity_id
_entity_poly.type
_entity_poly.pdbx_seq_one_letter_code
_entity_poly.pdbx_strand_id
1 'polypeptide(L)' 'MRDSVESIRKFKVNMFVISCDGLEKSKNFSAELGMPFPVLSDDDRVAAKMFGVDRAFGLSKRHTFFFGPEGKLRA' A
#
# COMPACT_ATOMS: atom_id res chain seq x y z
N MET A 1 6.27 1.48 9.24
CA MET A 1 5.38 0.34 8.93
C MET A 1 6.17 -0.93 8.65
N ARG A 2 7.02 -0.98 7.62
CA ARG A 2 7.87 -2.16 7.35
C ARG A 2 8.71 -2.56 8.56
N ASP A 3 9.44 -1.64 9.18
CA ASP A 3 10.31 -1.99 10.31
C ASP A 3 9.55 -2.25 11.62
N SER A 4 8.21 -2.15 11.60
CA SER A 4 7.32 -2.35 12.74
C SER A 4 6.52 -3.66 12.65
N VAL A 5 6.95 -4.62 11.82
CA VAL A 5 6.21 -5.88 11.54
C VAL A 5 5.76 -6.56 12.83
N GLU A 6 6.66 -6.73 13.80
CA GLU A 6 6.37 -7.46 15.04
C GLU A 6 5.24 -6.81 15.84
N SER A 7 5.16 -5.48 15.83
CA SER A 7 4.07 -4.76 16.49
C SER A 7 2.76 -4.89 15.71
N ILE A 8 2.83 -4.85 14.38
CA ILE A 8 1.65 -4.99 13.52
C ILE A 8 1.05 -6.40 13.61
N ARG A 9 1.89 -7.44 13.70
CA ARG A 9 1.46 -8.84 13.83
C ARG A 9 0.64 -9.13 15.10
N LYS A 10 0.71 -8.27 16.13
CA LYS A 10 -0.12 -8.38 17.34
C LYS A 10 -1.59 -8.08 17.06
N PHE A 11 -1.87 -7.36 15.98
CA PHE A 11 -3.23 -7.04 15.56
C PHE A 11 -3.71 -8.05 14.52
N LYS A 12 -5.00 -8.38 14.57
CA LYS A 12 -5.66 -9.22 13.56
C LYS A 12 -5.98 -8.38 12.31
N VAL A 13 -4.95 -7.94 11.60
CA VAL A 13 -5.05 -7.08 10.42
C VAL A 13 -4.33 -7.67 9.22
N ASN A 14 -4.86 -7.40 8.03
CA ASN A 14 -4.14 -7.62 6.78
C ASN A 14 -3.53 -6.30 6.35
N MET A 15 -2.21 -6.29 6.13
CA MET A 15 -1.51 -5.11 5.64
C MET A 15 -1.10 -5.30 4.18
N PHE A 16 -1.37 -4.28 3.37
CA PHE A 16 -0.96 -4.18 1.98
C PHE A 16 -0.19 -2.88 1.78
N VAL A 17 0.79 -2.91 0.89
CA VAL A 17 1.44 -1.70 0.37
C VAL A 17 0.97 -1.53 -1.07
N ILE A 18 0.70 -0.29 -1.50
CA ILE A 18 0.26 0.00 -2.86
C ILE A 18 1.09 1.16 -3.42
N SER A 19 1.49 1.05 -4.69
CA SER A 19 2.25 2.06 -5.43
C SER A 19 1.68 2.22 -6.83
N CYS A 20 1.89 3.39 -7.45
CA CYS A 20 1.58 3.61 -8.87
C CYS A 20 2.65 3.06 -9.83
N ASP A 21 3.66 2.36 -9.29
CA ASP A 21 4.66 1.67 -10.07
C ASP A 21 4.08 0.43 -10.76
N GLY A 22 4.51 0.19 -12.01
CA GLY A 22 4.13 -1.02 -12.76
C GLY A 22 4.47 -2.33 -12.05
N LEU A 23 3.78 -3.39 -12.45
CA LEU A 23 3.81 -4.70 -11.77
C LEU A 23 5.24 -5.25 -11.56
N GLU A 24 6.07 -5.24 -12.61
CA GLU A 24 7.43 -5.78 -12.53
C GLU A 24 8.32 -4.98 -11.58
N LYS A 25 8.19 -3.64 -11.59
CA LYS A 25 8.92 -2.78 -10.65
C LYS A 25 8.47 -3.02 -9.21
N SER A 26 7.16 -3.19 -8.98
CA SER A 26 6.61 -3.52 -7.67
C SER A 26 7.08 -4.88 -7.15
N LYS A 27 7.17 -5.90 -8.03
CA LYS A 27 7.73 -7.23 -7.68
C LYS A 27 9.21 -7.13 -7.30
N ASN A 28 10.01 -6.45 -8.12
CA ASN A 28 11.45 -6.28 -7.85
C ASN A 28 11.67 -5.54 -6.53
N PHE A 29 10.94 -4.45 -6.30
CA PHE A 29 10.98 -3.70 -5.05
C PHE A 29 10.62 -4.57 -3.83
N SER A 30 9.59 -5.41 -3.95
CA SER A 30 9.19 -6.34 -2.89
C SER A 30 10.29 -7.36 -2.58
N ALA A 31 10.95 -7.89 -3.62
CA ALA A 31 12.01 -8.89 -3.48
C ALA A 31 13.30 -8.28 -2.91
N GLU A 32 13.74 -7.15 -3.46
CA GLU A 32 14.97 -6.45 -3.04
C GLU A 32 14.93 -6.02 -1.57
N LEU A 33 13.77 -5.55 -1.10
CA LEU A 33 13.61 -5.05 0.26
C LEU A 33 13.10 -6.10 1.26
N GLY A 34 12.90 -7.34 0.81
CA GLY A 34 12.35 -8.43 1.63
C GLY A 34 11.02 -8.04 2.27
N MET A 35 10.11 -7.45 1.48
CA MET A 35 8.88 -6.87 2.01
C MET A 35 8.04 -7.95 2.72
N PRO A 36 7.67 -7.74 4.00
CA PRO A 36 6.94 -8.72 4.79
C PRO A 36 5.43 -8.72 4.49
N PHE A 37 4.98 -7.83 3.61
CA PHE A 37 3.60 -7.60 3.23
C PHE A 37 3.47 -7.57 1.71
N PRO A 38 2.32 -8.01 1.14
CA PRO A 38 2.08 -7.89 -0.30
C PRO A 38 2.18 -6.44 -0.79
N VAL A 39 2.80 -6.27 -1.95
CA VAL A 39 2.89 -4.99 -2.66
C VAL A 39 2.00 -5.04 -3.90
N LEU A 40 1.02 -4.14 -3.96
CA LEU A 40 0.06 -3.97 -5.04
C LEU A 40 0.54 -2.90 -6.03
N SER A 41 0.25 -3.14 -7.30
CA SER A 41 0.50 -2.22 -8.41
C SER A 41 -0.81 -1.50 -8.78
N ASP A 42 -0.80 -0.17 -8.77
CA ASP A 42 -1.88 0.74 -9.19
C ASP A 42 -1.38 1.57 -10.38
N ASP A 43 -0.93 0.89 -11.44
CA ASP A 43 -0.25 1.51 -12.59
C ASP A 43 -1.20 2.35 -13.46
N ASP A 44 -2.48 2.01 -13.47
CA ASP A 44 -3.57 2.80 -14.06
C ASP A 44 -4.03 3.98 -13.16
N ARG A 45 -3.53 4.03 -11.92
CA ARG A 45 -3.77 5.07 -10.91
C ARG A 45 -5.24 5.19 -10.49
N VAL A 46 -6.03 4.13 -10.65
CA VAL A 46 -7.45 4.15 -10.30
C VAL A 46 -7.62 4.31 -8.79
N ALA A 47 -6.89 3.54 -7.99
CA ALA A 47 -6.99 3.63 -6.54
C ALA A 47 -6.48 4.97 -6.04
N ALA A 48 -5.32 5.43 -6.52
CA ALA A 48 -4.74 6.72 -6.11
C ALA A 48 -5.71 7.90 -6.31
N LYS A 49 -6.45 7.91 -7.44
CA LYS A 49 -7.47 8.93 -7.71
C LYS A 49 -8.69 8.78 -6.81
N MET A 50 -9.24 7.57 -6.68
CA MET A 50 -10.41 7.30 -5.84
C MET A 50 -10.18 7.69 -4.38
N PHE A 51 -8.98 7.45 -3.86
CA PHE A 51 -8.60 7.78 -2.48
C PHE A 51 -8.05 9.20 -2.31
N GLY A 52 -8.04 10.02 -3.38
CA GLY A 52 -7.60 11.42 -3.31
C GLY A 52 -6.13 11.61 -2.96
N VAL A 53 -5.29 10.61 -3.21
CA VAL A 53 -3.84 10.64 -2.95
C VAL A 53 -3.01 10.81 -4.22
N ASP A 54 -3.65 10.88 -5.38
CA ASP A 54 -2.99 11.14 -6.66
C ASP A 54 -2.37 12.55 -6.68
N ARG A 55 -1.09 12.67 -7.08
CA ARG A 55 -0.42 13.97 -7.26
C ARG A 55 0.07 14.17 -8.69
N ALA A 56 0.42 15.42 -8.99
CA ALA A 56 1.12 15.78 -10.21
C ALA A 56 2.44 14.99 -10.34
N PHE A 57 2.93 14.85 -11.59
CA PHE A 57 4.19 14.18 -11.93
C PHE A 57 4.29 12.69 -11.56
N GLY A 58 3.17 11.98 -11.42
CA GLY A 58 3.18 10.52 -11.26
C GLY A 58 3.48 10.02 -9.85
N LEU A 59 3.45 10.91 -8.86
CA LEU A 59 3.67 10.54 -7.46
C LEU A 59 2.34 10.40 -6.73
N SER A 60 2.21 9.40 -5.87
CA SER A 60 1.13 9.33 -4.89
C SER A 60 1.57 9.96 -3.57
N LYS A 61 0.63 10.54 -2.83
CA LYS A 61 0.85 11.01 -1.46
C LYS A 61 1.03 9.80 -0.55
N ARG A 62 2.07 9.81 0.29
CA ARG A 62 2.20 8.82 1.38
C ARG A 62 1.04 8.99 2.35
N HIS A 63 0.20 7.98 2.44
CA HIS A 63 -0.93 7.93 3.33
C HIS A 63 -1.16 6.49 3.82
N THR A 64 -1.90 6.32 4.91
CA THR A 64 -2.26 5.00 5.43
C THR A 64 -3.75 5.01 5.71
N PHE A 65 -4.45 4.09 5.05
CA PHE A 65 -5.89 3.93 5.21
C PHE A 65 -6.16 2.73 6.11
N PHE A 66 -7.14 2.87 7.01
CA PHE A 66 -7.60 1.82 7.89
C PHE A 66 -9.01 1.43 7.49
N PHE A 67 -9.19 0.16 7.10
CA PHE A 67 -10.49 -0.41 6.82
C PHE A 67 -10.94 -1.27 7.99
N GLY A 68 -12.19 -1.11 8.41
CA GLY A 68 -12.82 -2.04 9.35
C GLY A 68 -13.07 -3.41 8.71
N PRO A 69 -13.40 -4.44 9.51
CA PRO A 69 -13.68 -5.78 8.99
C PRO A 69 -14.86 -5.83 8.01
N GLU A 70 -15.75 -4.84 8.05
CA GLU A 70 -16.84 -4.64 7.08
C GLU A 70 -16.40 -4.02 5.74
N GLY A 71 -15.11 -3.73 5.57
CA GLY A 71 -14.56 -3.12 4.36
C GLY A 71 -14.81 -1.60 4.24
N LYS A 72 -15.22 -0.93 5.31
CA LYS A 72 -15.43 0.53 5.32
C LYS A 72 -14.19 1.26 5.79
N LEU A 73 -13.89 2.38 5.14
CA LEU A 73 -12.81 3.27 5.53
C LEU A 73 -13.11 3.92 6.90
N ARG A 74 -12.15 3.90 7.81
CA ARG A 74 -12.25 4.41 9.19
C ARG A 74 -11.29 5.56 9.48
N ALA A 75 -10.12 5.57 8.85
CA ALA A 75 -9.11 6.61 8.94
C ALA A 75 -8.22 6.58 7.70
#